data_AF-A0A127Q6J2-F1
#
_entry.id   AF-A0A127Q6J2-F1
#
_cell.length_a   1.000
_cell.length_b   1.000
_cell.length_c   1.000
_cell.angle_alpha   90.00
_cell.angle_beta   90.00
_cell.angle_gamma   90.00
#
_symmetry.space_group_name_H-M   'P 1'
#
loop_
_entity.id
_entity.type
_entity.pdbx_description
1 polymer ?
#
loop_
_entity_poly.entity_id
_entity_poly.type
_entity_poly.pdbx_seq_one_letter_code
_entity_poly.pdbx_strand_id
1 'polypeptide(L)'
;MHCTKAGFVPGARGRARTFMHHAALFVIAAGLAIGAASAAVPDAVTPDGGQYYGPLVDSKLQGKGKIRWTNGNTYDGNFEKGLFSGNGEMHFEKGSKYKGDFVNGRFQGKGRFDLAGGEYYAGEFSSNEFTGYGVHQGKNGVRQAGTFKKWQLEGPGRLSDAAGNTYEGIFTDGKLNQPGRYISKDGGRYEGDFKDGKLDGMGIYRSADGDEYKGSFAHNRYNGGGILTYASPQKDGHSKDIGIWSYGTLVDEAADRQSEANVETALYGQRALLDKTFATIAPHAPGKINLYLLAVAGDGSQEVFRRETAFVRAQFDRDFGTQGRSMVLVNSRNTVAEQPMATVTSIRESLNAIAAKMDKENDILFLYLSSHGSQSHELSLAQNGMTLRNLEAKELAKLLAATGIRWKVVVVSACYAGGFIDPLKDAHTMVIAAARRDRTSFGCADDNDFTYFGRAFFQKSVPASASFSEAFDKAKALVTAWEADDTQLKDEDGEILHSEPQMYHNAAIDAYLKKWRAQATAPTTHAAQAK
;
A
#
# COMPACT_ATOMS: atom_id res chain seq x y z
N MET A 1 0.75 6.88 -9.09
CA MET A 1 -0.50 7.65 -9.37
C MET A 1 -0.47 8.21 -10.78
N HIS A 2 -0.67 7.35 -11.77
CA HIS A 2 -1.73 7.70 -12.70
C HIS A 2 -2.98 7.88 -11.83
N CYS A 3 -3.65 9.01 -11.99
CA CYS A 3 -5.06 9.12 -11.65
C CYS A 3 -5.76 8.06 -12.51
N THR A 4 -5.72 6.81 -12.07
CA THR A 4 -6.49 5.72 -12.64
C THR A 4 -7.90 6.25 -12.61
N LYS A 5 -8.50 6.34 -13.80
CA LYS A 5 -9.90 6.69 -14.07
C LYS A 5 -10.77 6.16 -12.93
N ALA A 6 -10.92 6.96 -11.88
CA ALA A 6 -11.71 6.61 -10.72
C ALA A 6 -13.14 6.74 -11.21
N GLY A 7 -13.69 5.60 -11.63
CA GLY A 7 -15.11 5.41 -11.86
C GLY A 7 -15.79 6.53 -12.62
N PHE A 8 -15.30 6.88 -13.82
CA PHE A 8 -16.22 7.48 -14.78
C PHE A 8 -17.17 6.36 -15.21
N VAL A 9 -18.36 6.31 -14.60
CA VAL A 9 -19.47 5.54 -15.17
C VAL A 9 -19.68 6.12 -16.58
N PRO A 10 -19.47 5.36 -17.67
CA PRO A 10 -19.68 5.83 -19.04
C PRO A 10 -21.14 6.22 -19.33
N GLY A 11 -22.03 6.09 -18.34
CA GLY A 11 -23.45 6.37 -18.42
C GLY A 11 -23.82 7.85 -18.43
N ALA A 12 -23.03 8.77 -17.89
CA ALA A 12 -23.47 10.18 -17.80
C ALA A 12 -23.33 10.95 -19.14
N ARG A 13 -22.23 10.74 -19.88
CA ARG A 13 -22.03 11.32 -21.23
C ARG A 13 -23.06 10.81 -22.25
N GLY A 14 -23.57 9.59 -22.06
CA GLY A 14 -24.54 8.96 -22.95
C GLY A 14 -26.01 9.27 -22.63
N ARG A 15 -26.33 9.73 -21.41
CA ARG A 15 -27.74 9.86 -20.94
C ARG A 15 -28.37 11.23 -21.16
N ALA A 16 -27.57 12.28 -21.42
CA ALA A 16 -28.07 13.63 -21.68
C ALA A 16 -28.23 13.95 -23.18
N ARG A 17 -27.90 13.01 -24.08
CA ARG A 17 -28.02 13.21 -25.52
C ARG A 17 -29.41 12.76 -25.96
N THR A 18 -30.18 13.74 -26.44
CA THR A 18 -31.49 13.64 -27.12
C THR A 18 -32.71 13.82 -26.22
N PHE A 19 -33.11 15.08 -25.98
CA PHE A 19 -34.49 15.40 -25.60
C PHE A 19 -34.98 16.59 -26.42
N MET A 20 -36.05 16.32 -27.18
CA MET A 20 -36.89 17.19 -28.04
C MET A 20 -36.15 18.16 -28.98
N HIS A 21 -36.03 17.78 -30.26
CA HIS A 21 -35.62 18.69 -31.35
C HIS A 21 -36.76 19.15 -32.27
N HIS A 22 -38.02 18.82 -31.99
CA HIS A 22 -39.09 19.15 -32.93
C HIS A 22 -40.31 19.76 -32.23
N ALA A 23 -40.61 20.99 -32.61
CA ALA A 23 -41.95 21.57 -32.43
C ALA A 23 -42.91 20.75 -33.30
N ALA A 24 -43.82 20.01 -32.66
CA ALA A 24 -44.80 19.19 -33.35
C ALA A 24 -46.18 19.35 -32.67
N LEU A 25 -47.23 19.30 -33.48
CA LEU A 25 -48.63 19.47 -33.06
C LEU A 25 -49.03 18.41 -32.02
N PHE A 26 -49.72 18.86 -30.97
CA PHE A 26 -50.27 18.00 -29.92
C PHE A 26 -51.70 17.59 -30.25
N VAL A 27 -52.08 16.37 -29.87
CA VAL A 27 -53.47 15.89 -29.96
C VAL A 27 -54.20 16.26 -28.67
N ILE A 28 -55.30 17.01 -28.79
CA ILE A 28 -56.19 17.35 -27.67
C ILE A 28 -57.05 16.13 -27.35
N ALA A 29 -57.03 15.65 -26.11
CA ALA A 29 -57.85 14.53 -25.68
C ALA A 29 -59.25 15.03 -25.27
N ALA A 30 -60.27 14.71 -26.07
CA ALA A 30 -61.68 14.91 -25.70
C ALA A 30 -62.28 13.55 -25.29
N GLY A 31 -62.75 13.42 -24.04
CA GLY A 31 -63.37 12.19 -23.55
C GLY A 31 -64.59 12.44 -22.66
N LEU A 32 -65.74 11.89 -23.06
CA LEU A 32 -66.93 11.72 -22.20
C LEU A 32 -66.68 10.59 -21.19
N ALA A 33 -67.07 10.78 -19.93
CA ALA A 33 -66.81 9.83 -18.83
C ALA A 33 -68.06 9.06 -18.39
N ILE A 34 -67.92 7.74 -18.17
CA ILE A 34 -68.78 6.94 -17.28
C ILE A 34 -67.89 6.04 -16.39
N GLY A 35 -67.97 6.26 -15.08
CA GLY A 35 -67.95 5.21 -14.03
C GLY A 35 -66.69 4.36 -13.78
N ALA A 36 -65.68 4.92 -13.14
CA ALA A 36 -64.74 4.35 -12.15
C ALA A 36 -63.70 5.44 -11.85
N ALA A 37 -63.10 5.50 -10.64
CA ALA A 37 -62.21 6.59 -10.21
C ALA A 37 -61.28 7.09 -11.35
N SER A 38 -61.68 8.20 -11.97
CA SER A 38 -61.13 8.65 -13.25
C SER A 38 -59.73 9.16 -13.00
N ALA A 39 -58.72 8.51 -13.59
CA ALA A 39 -57.46 9.20 -13.83
C ALA A 39 -57.77 10.50 -14.58
N ALA A 40 -57.15 11.61 -14.20
CA ALA A 40 -57.34 12.89 -14.88
C ALA A 40 -57.01 12.71 -16.37
N VAL A 41 -57.87 13.22 -17.25
CA VAL A 41 -57.62 13.23 -18.70
C VAL A 41 -56.52 14.27 -18.98
N PRO A 42 -55.48 13.95 -19.77
CA PRO A 42 -54.43 14.92 -20.11
C PRO A 42 -54.96 16.01 -21.04
N ASP A 43 -54.46 17.24 -20.86
CA ASP A 43 -54.77 18.39 -21.72
C ASP A 43 -54.16 18.24 -23.13
N ALA A 44 -53.03 17.54 -23.23
CA ALA A 44 -52.37 17.21 -24.48
C ALA A 44 -51.60 15.89 -24.41
N VAL A 45 -51.47 15.20 -25.55
CA VAL A 45 -50.53 14.09 -25.72
C VAL A 45 -49.45 14.48 -26.72
N THR A 46 -48.19 14.35 -26.30
CA THR A 46 -47.01 14.67 -27.11
C THR A 46 -46.70 13.54 -28.10
N PRO A 47 -46.01 13.81 -29.24
CA PRO A 47 -45.71 12.78 -30.24
C PRO A 47 -44.90 11.58 -29.71
N ASP A 48 -44.11 11.79 -28.66
CA ASP A 48 -43.37 10.77 -27.92
C ASP A 48 -44.20 10.09 -26.81
N GLY A 49 -45.52 10.29 -26.80
CA GLY A 49 -46.46 9.62 -25.89
C GLY A 49 -46.53 10.21 -24.48
N GLY A 50 -45.99 11.41 -24.27
CA GLY A 50 -46.08 12.13 -23.01
C GLY A 50 -47.47 12.70 -22.78
N GLN A 51 -48.04 12.44 -21.60
CA GLN A 51 -49.33 12.97 -21.15
C GLN A 51 -49.09 14.27 -20.39
N TYR A 52 -49.53 15.40 -20.96
CA TYR A 52 -49.37 16.73 -20.40
C TYR A 52 -50.63 17.22 -19.70
N TYR A 53 -50.44 17.93 -18.60
CA TYR A 53 -51.45 18.53 -17.75
C TYR A 53 -51.04 19.98 -17.49
N GLY A 54 -51.69 20.95 -18.15
CA GLY A 54 -51.35 22.36 -18.07
C GLY A 54 -51.84 23.21 -19.26
N PRO A 55 -51.48 24.51 -19.29
CA PRO A 55 -51.92 25.44 -20.32
C PRO A 55 -51.36 25.14 -21.72
N LEU A 56 -52.18 25.39 -22.74
CA LEU A 56 -51.78 25.37 -24.14
C LEU A 56 -51.97 26.76 -24.75
N VAL A 57 -50.96 27.23 -25.50
CA VAL A 57 -51.04 28.45 -26.33
C VAL A 57 -50.56 28.10 -27.73
N ASP A 58 -51.35 28.41 -28.76
CA ASP A 58 -51.09 28.08 -30.17
C ASP A 58 -50.71 26.59 -30.38
N SER A 59 -51.44 25.70 -29.71
CA SER A 59 -51.17 24.27 -29.70
C SER A 59 -49.73 23.95 -29.28
N LYS A 60 -49.18 24.67 -28.29
CA LYS A 60 -47.90 24.40 -27.65
C LYS A 60 -48.02 24.44 -26.14
N LEU A 61 -47.25 23.59 -25.46
CA LEU A 61 -47.16 23.56 -23.99
C LEU A 61 -46.64 24.91 -23.49
N GLN A 62 -47.33 25.52 -22.53
CA GLN A 62 -47.03 26.88 -22.07
C GLN A 62 -47.30 27.05 -20.57
N GLY A 63 -46.50 27.87 -19.88
CA GLY A 63 -46.70 28.16 -18.46
C GLY A 63 -46.42 26.97 -17.55
N LYS A 64 -46.97 26.95 -16.34
CA LYS A 64 -46.76 25.85 -15.39
C LYS A 64 -47.57 24.62 -15.79
N GLY A 65 -46.92 23.47 -15.88
CA GLY A 65 -47.60 22.22 -16.17
C GLY A 65 -46.80 20.99 -15.71
N LYS A 66 -47.42 19.83 -15.90
CA LYS A 66 -46.83 18.53 -15.59
C LYS A 66 -46.93 17.62 -16.80
N ILE A 67 -45.85 16.92 -17.14
CA ILE A 67 -45.85 15.89 -18.18
C ILE A 67 -45.36 14.58 -17.61
N ARG A 68 -46.01 13.49 -18.01
CA ARG A 68 -45.67 12.11 -17.61
C ARG A 68 -45.51 11.26 -18.86
N TRP A 69 -44.38 10.58 -18.99
CA TRP A 69 -44.14 9.68 -20.12
C TRP A 69 -44.39 8.22 -19.73
N THR A 70 -44.68 7.39 -20.73
CA THR A 70 -44.90 5.94 -20.55
C THR A 70 -43.65 5.20 -20.08
N ASN A 71 -42.46 5.76 -20.33
CA ASN A 71 -41.20 5.27 -19.78
C ASN A 71 -41.00 5.62 -18.30
N GLY A 72 -41.97 6.24 -17.62
CA GLY A 72 -41.89 6.57 -16.20
C GLY A 72 -41.17 7.88 -15.87
N ASN A 73 -40.62 8.60 -16.86
CA ASN A 73 -40.11 9.95 -16.63
C ASN A 73 -41.27 10.92 -16.31
N THR A 74 -41.01 11.95 -15.52
CA THR A 74 -41.96 13.04 -15.27
C THR A 74 -41.27 14.38 -15.19
N TYR A 75 -41.91 15.43 -15.69
CA TYR A 75 -41.45 16.81 -15.48
C TYR A 75 -42.59 17.65 -14.90
N ASP A 76 -42.27 18.45 -13.88
CA ASP A 76 -43.16 19.42 -13.23
C ASP A 76 -42.45 20.78 -13.21
N GLY A 77 -42.92 21.74 -14.00
CA GLY A 77 -42.22 23.01 -14.17
C GLY A 77 -42.84 23.92 -15.22
N ASN A 78 -42.09 24.93 -15.65
CA ASN A 78 -42.57 25.86 -16.68
C ASN A 78 -42.25 25.36 -18.09
N PHE A 79 -43.13 25.74 -19.00
CA PHE A 79 -43.01 25.48 -20.42
C PHE A 79 -43.06 26.79 -21.18
N GLU A 80 -42.22 26.91 -22.21
CA GLU A 80 -42.28 28.01 -23.17
C GLU A 80 -42.15 27.43 -24.58
N LYS A 81 -43.14 27.73 -25.43
CA LYS A 81 -43.18 27.28 -26.84
C LYS A 81 -42.98 25.77 -26.99
N GLY A 82 -43.51 24.98 -26.04
CA GLY A 82 -43.43 23.52 -26.05
C GLY A 82 -42.17 22.93 -25.43
N LEU A 83 -41.23 23.74 -24.92
CA LEU A 83 -39.97 23.28 -24.31
C LEU A 83 -39.95 23.57 -22.80
N PHE A 84 -39.21 22.76 -22.03
CA PHE A 84 -38.98 23.06 -20.61
C PHE A 84 -38.22 24.38 -20.47
N SER A 85 -38.70 25.24 -19.58
CA SER A 85 -38.12 26.56 -19.32
C SER A 85 -38.25 26.94 -17.85
N GLY A 86 -37.46 27.92 -17.41
CA GLY A 86 -37.50 28.42 -16.03
C GLY A 86 -37.26 27.33 -14.99
N ASN A 87 -37.82 27.47 -13.80
CA ASN A 87 -37.67 26.46 -12.74
C ASN A 87 -38.53 25.22 -13.02
N GLY A 88 -37.97 24.04 -12.79
CA GLY A 88 -38.70 22.77 -12.86
C GLY A 88 -38.00 21.63 -12.14
N GLU A 89 -38.70 20.50 -12.08
CA GLU A 89 -38.27 19.26 -11.47
C GLU A 89 -38.51 18.10 -12.44
N MET A 90 -37.44 17.40 -12.83
CA MET A 90 -37.46 16.24 -13.72
C MET A 90 -37.13 14.98 -12.91
N HIS A 91 -38.01 13.99 -12.94
CA HIS A 91 -37.75 12.64 -12.43
C HIS A 91 -37.52 11.69 -13.60
N PHE A 92 -36.51 10.83 -13.45
CA PHE A 92 -36.14 9.82 -14.44
C PHE A 92 -36.53 8.43 -13.94
N GLU A 93 -36.92 7.53 -14.86
CA GLU A 93 -37.37 6.15 -14.61
C GLU A 93 -36.50 5.37 -13.61
N LYS A 94 -35.18 5.61 -13.65
CA LYS A 94 -34.18 4.88 -12.85
C LYS A 94 -33.84 5.55 -11.52
N GLY A 95 -34.70 6.45 -11.03
CA GLY A 95 -34.58 7.10 -9.71
C GLY A 95 -33.70 8.35 -9.67
N SER A 96 -33.09 8.76 -10.80
CA SER A 96 -32.42 10.06 -10.89
C SER A 96 -33.44 11.21 -10.89
N LYS A 97 -33.04 12.38 -10.39
CA LYS A 97 -33.88 13.58 -10.34
C LYS A 97 -33.04 14.84 -10.57
N TYR A 98 -33.56 15.78 -11.36
CA TYR A 98 -33.03 17.13 -11.47
C TYR A 98 -34.04 18.14 -10.93
N LYS A 99 -33.56 19.14 -10.19
CA LYS A 99 -34.34 20.31 -9.78
C LYS A 99 -33.52 21.57 -10.01
N GLY A 100 -33.99 22.48 -10.85
CA GLY A 100 -33.25 23.69 -11.18
C GLY A 100 -33.81 24.42 -12.40
N ASP A 101 -33.00 25.28 -13.01
CA ASP A 101 -33.39 26.06 -14.16
C ASP A 101 -33.28 25.28 -15.47
N PHE A 102 -34.19 25.56 -16.39
CA PHE A 102 -34.26 25.01 -17.72
C PHE A 102 -34.25 26.13 -18.76
N VAL A 103 -33.50 25.95 -19.85
CA VAL A 103 -33.56 26.80 -21.04
C VAL A 103 -33.59 25.91 -22.27
N ASN A 104 -34.63 26.07 -23.10
CA ASN A 104 -34.84 25.27 -24.32
C ASN A 104 -34.73 23.75 -24.07
N GLY A 105 -35.35 23.27 -22.99
CA GLY A 105 -35.35 21.84 -22.65
C GLY A 105 -34.07 21.32 -21.99
N ARG A 106 -33.06 22.17 -21.76
CA ARG A 106 -31.76 21.76 -21.16
C ARG A 106 -31.60 22.32 -19.76
N PHE A 107 -30.90 21.59 -18.89
CA PHE A 107 -30.47 22.09 -17.59
C PHE A 107 -29.53 23.28 -17.78
N GLN A 108 -29.83 24.35 -17.07
CA GLN A 108 -29.14 25.62 -17.13
C GLN A 108 -29.10 26.25 -15.74
N GLY A 109 -28.24 27.23 -15.51
CA GLY A 109 -28.30 28.03 -14.28
C GLY A 109 -28.04 27.20 -13.03
N LYS A 110 -28.73 27.48 -11.94
CA LYS A 110 -28.50 26.76 -10.67
C LYS A 110 -29.42 25.55 -10.57
N GLY A 111 -28.89 24.44 -10.10
CA GLY A 111 -29.70 23.25 -9.88
C GLY A 111 -29.04 22.20 -9.00
N ARG A 112 -29.79 21.13 -8.78
CA ARG A 112 -29.35 19.90 -8.13
C ARG A 112 -29.74 18.71 -8.98
N PHE A 113 -28.78 17.86 -9.28
CA PHE A 113 -28.98 16.59 -9.96
C PHE A 113 -28.63 15.44 -9.02
N ASP A 114 -29.64 14.73 -8.55
CA ASP A 114 -29.52 13.52 -7.75
C ASP A 114 -29.46 12.30 -8.71
N LEU A 115 -28.42 11.49 -8.60
CA LEU A 115 -28.24 10.27 -9.36
C LEU A 115 -28.71 9.04 -8.57
N ALA A 116 -29.06 7.97 -9.29
CA ALA A 116 -29.39 6.69 -8.66
C ALA A 116 -28.19 6.17 -7.84
N GLY A 117 -28.43 5.83 -6.57
CA GLY A 117 -27.37 5.34 -5.66
C GLY A 117 -26.81 6.38 -4.69
N GLY A 118 -27.44 7.56 -4.57
CA GLY A 118 -27.13 8.56 -3.54
C GLY A 118 -26.06 9.58 -3.92
N GLU A 119 -25.50 9.47 -5.12
CA GLU A 119 -24.63 10.49 -5.70
C GLU A 119 -25.44 11.74 -6.07
N TYR A 120 -24.86 12.92 -5.94
CA TYR A 120 -25.50 14.15 -6.41
C TYR A 120 -24.49 15.22 -6.82
N TYR A 121 -24.94 16.12 -7.67
CA TYR A 121 -24.28 17.41 -7.89
C TYR A 121 -25.25 18.55 -7.60
N ALA A 122 -24.77 19.57 -6.90
CA ALA A 122 -25.49 20.82 -6.67
C ALA A 122 -24.59 21.98 -7.05
N GLY A 123 -24.99 22.78 -8.04
CA GLY A 123 -24.13 23.82 -8.59
C GLY A 123 -24.70 24.43 -9.86
N GLU A 124 -23.82 24.96 -10.69
CA GLU A 124 -24.19 25.59 -11.95
C GLU A 124 -24.21 24.58 -13.11
N PHE A 125 -25.12 24.80 -14.05
CA PHE A 125 -25.34 23.98 -15.23
C PHE A 125 -25.29 24.86 -16.48
N SER A 126 -24.67 24.34 -17.54
CA SER A 126 -24.74 24.93 -18.87
C SER A 126 -24.98 23.84 -19.89
N SER A 127 -26.11 23.90 -20.60
CA SER A 127 -26.49 22.91 -21.62
C SER A 127 -26.35 21.46 -21.16
N ASN A 128 -26.92 21.12 -20.00
CA ASN A 128 -26.86 19.80 -19.36
C ASN A 128 -25.50 19.40 -18.75
N GLU A 129 -24.47 20.25 -18.81
CA GLU A 129 -23.16 19.95 -18.22
C GLU A 129 -22.96 20.68 -16.89
N PHE A 130 -22.25 20.04 -15.95
CA PHE A 130 -21.78 20.70 -14.73
C PHE A 130 -20.74 21.77 -15.10
N THR A 131 -20.98 22.99 -14.63
CA THR A 131 -20.08 24.13 -14.85
C THR A 131 -20.06 25.02 -13.61
N GLY A 132 -19.22 26.06 -13.60
CA GLY A 132 -19.19 27.05 -12.52
C GLY A 132 -18.94 26.42 -11.15
N TYR A 133 -19.39 27.08 -10.09
CA TYR A 133 -19.18 26.55 -8.74
C TYR A 133 -20.23 25.49 -8.38
N GLY A 134 -19.78 24.40 -7.77
CA GLY A 134 -20.67 23.35 -7.30
C GLY A 134 -20.06 22.42 -6.27
N VAL A 135 -20.89 21.47 -5.83
CA VAL A 135 -20.52 20.37 -4.93
C VAL A 135 -21.00 19.07 -5.56
N HIS A 136 -20.08 18.14 -5.76
CA HIS A 136 -20.35 16.78 -6.18
C HIS A 136 -20.11 15.82 -5.02
N GLN A 137 -21.13 15.07 -4.62
CA GLN A 137 -21.01 13.92 -3.74
C GLN A 137 -21.02 12.66 -4.61
N GLY A 138 -19.86 12.01 -4.70
CA GLY A 138 -19.71 10.72 -5.36
C GLY A 138 -19.98 9.55 -4.42
N LYS A 139 -19.77 8.33 -4.93
CA LYS A 139 -19.85 7.09 -4.14
C LYS A 139 -18.79 7.05 -3.04
N ASN A 140 -19.01 6.21 -2.04
CA ASN A 140 -18.04 5.86 -1.00
C ASN A 140 -17.44 7.08 -0.27
N GLY A 141 -18.24 8.13 -0.06
CA GLY A 141 -17.83 9.32 0.70
C GLY A 141 -16.99 10.34 -0.08
N VAL A 142 -16.65 10.08 -1.35
CA VAL A 142 -15.91 11.05 -2.19
C VAL A 142 -16.69 12.34 -2.33
N ARG A 143 -16.07 13.48 -2.02
CA ARG A 143 -16.71 14.79 -2.10
C ARG A 143 -15.80 15.78 -2.81
N GLN A 144 -16.35 16.48 -3.80
CA GLN A 144 -15.65 17.53 -4.53
C GLN A 144 -16.43 18.83 -4.40
N ALA A 145 -15.74 19.93 -4.15
CA ALA A 145 -16.32 21.26 -4.09
C ALA A 145 -15.38 22.25 -4.78
N GLY A 146 -15.88 23.09 -5.68
CA GLY A 146 -15.03 24.02 -6.41
C GLY A 146 -15.62 24.39 -7.76
N THR A 147 -14.77 24.88 -8.64
CA THR A 147 -15.15 25.20 -10.02
C THR A 147 -15.13 23.93 -10.88
N PHE A 148 -16.19 23.73 -11.66
CA PHE A 148 -16.35 22.60 -12.56
C PHE A 148 -16.36 23.03 -14.02
N LYS A 149 -15.84 22.17 -14.89
CA LYS A 149 -15.97 22.26 -16.34
C LYS A 149 -16.08 20.85 -16.90
N LYS A 150 -17.11 20.60 -17.73
CA LYS A 150 -17.35 19.28 -18.33
C LYS A 150 -17.28 18.15 -17.30
N TRP A 151 -17.94 18.34 -16.14
CA TRP A 151 -18.05 17.34 -15.07
C TRP A 151 -16.77 17.06 -14.27
N GLN A 152 -15.73 17.88 -14.40
CA GLN A 152 -14.47 17.74 -13.66
C GLN A 152 -14.14 19.02 -12.91
N LEU A 153 -13.42 18.91 -11.79
CA LEU A 153 -12.82 20.08 -11.15
C LEU A 153 -11.83 20.75 -12.10
N GLU A 154 -11.97 22.05 -12.28
CA GLU A 154 -11.16 22.89 -13.15
C GLU A 154 -11.01 24.26 -12.48
N GLY A 155 -9.82 24.60 -12.00
CA GLY A 155 -9.56 25.76 -11.18
C GLY A 155 -9.60 25.45 -9.68
N PRO A 156 -9.87 26.43 -8.80
CA PRO A 156 -9.82 26.24 -7.36
C PRO A 156 -10.87 25.24 -6.88
N GLY A 157 -10.45 24.33 -6.00
CA GLY A 157 -11.36 23.35 -5.43
C GLY A 157 -10.78 22.61 -4.23
N ARG A 158 -11.62 21.75 -3.67
CA ARG A 158 -11.34 20.83 -2.58
C ARG A 158 -11.91 19.46 -2.92
N LEU A 159 -11.10 18.42 -2.77
CA LEU A 159 -11.45 17.01 -2.94
C LEU A 159 -11.24 16.29 -1.61
N SER A 160 -12.26 15.59 -1.13
CA SER A 160 -12.14 14.54 -0.13
C SER A 160 -12.28 13.19 -0.81
N ASP A 161 -11.31 12.31 -0.65
CA ASP A 161 -11.33 10.97 -1.22
C ASP A 161 -12.11 9.98 -0.35
N ALA A 162 -12.23 8.72 -0.79
CA ALA A 162 -12.95 7.68 -0.06
C ALA A 162 -12.23 7.24 1.23
N ALA A 163 -10.92 7.50 1.34
CA ALA A 163 -10.13 7.20 2.53
C ALA A 163 -10.27 8.29 3.61
N GLY A 164 -10.86 9.45 3.26
CA GLY A 164 -11.04 10.59 4.16
C GLY A 164 -9.91 11.62 4.09
N ASN A 165 -8.97 11.47 3.14
CA ASN A 165 -7.95 12.48 2.91
C ASN A 165 -8.56 13.68 2.19
N THR A 166 -8.01 14.86 2.42
CA THR A 166 -8.43 16.12 1.82
C THR A 166 -7.30 16.71 0.98
N TYR A 167 -7.64 17.16 -0.21
CA TYR A 167 -6.78 17.88 -1.15
C TYR A 167 -7.44 19.23 -1.47
N GLU A 168 -6.66 20.30 -1.50
CA GLU A 168 -7.14 21.65 -1.79
C GLU A 168 -6.11 22.39 -2.64
N GLY A 169 -6.58 23.09 -3.67
CA GLY A 169 -5.73 23.88 -4.56
C GLY A 169 -6.31 24.00 -5.96
N ILE A 170 -5.45 24.12 -6.97
CA ILE A 170 -5.85 24.32 -8.35
C ILE A 170 -5.92 22.98 -9.11
N PHE A 171 -7.09 22.67 -9.66
CA PHE A 171 -7.31 21.47 -10.44
C PHE A 171 -7.21 21.78 -11.94
N THR A 172 -6.54 20.91 -12.69
CA THR A 172 -6.53 20.90 -14.16
C THR A 172 -6.82 19.49 -14.62
N ASP A 173 -7.81 19.31 -15.49
CA ASP A 173 -8.29 17.99 -15.94
C ASP A 173 -8.64 17.06 -14.76
N GLY A 174 -9.22 17.63 -13.69
CA GLY A 174 -9.60 16.91 -12.47
C GLY A 174 -8.46 16.48 -11.56
N LYS A 175 -7.20 16.84 -11.86
CA LYS A 175 -6.04 16.55 -11.00
C LYS A 175 -5.52 17.80 -10.34
N LEU A 176 -5.13 17.68 -9.08
CA LEU A 176 -4.44 18.75 -8.37
C LEU A 176 -3.05 18.96 -8.98
N ASN A 177 -2.80 20.18 -9.45
CA ASN A 177 -1.51 20.64 -9.94
C ASN A 177 -1.22 21.98 -9.26
N GLN A 178 0.03 22.46 -9.30
CA GLN A 178 0.46 23.69 -8.62
C GLN A 178 0.52 23.54 -7.09
N PRO A 179 1.01 24.56 -6.35
CA PRO A 179 0.95 24.55 -4.90
C PRO A 179 -0.46 24.30 -4.39
N GLY A 180 -0.55 23.42 -3.40
CA GLY A 180 -1.80 23.04 -2.77
C GLY A 180 -1.59 22.58 -1.35
N ARG A 181 -2.67 22.10 -0.75
CA ARG A 181 -2.68 21.55 0.59
C ARG A 181 -3.23 20.13 0.57
N TYR A 182 -2.57 19.25 1.30
CA TYR A 182 -3.07 17.93 1.60
C TYR A 182 -3.21 17.74 3.11
N ILE A 183 -4.28 17.07 3.53
CA ILE A 183 -4.51 16.67 4.92
C ILE A 183 -4.91 15.20 4.88
N SER A 184 -4.10 14.34 5.49
CA SER A 184 -4.42 12.92 5.62
C SER A 184 -5.47 12.70 6.72
N LYS A 185 -6.17 11.57 6.65
CA LYS A 185 -7.18 11.18 7.65
C LYS A 185 -6.63 11.12 9.08
N ASP A 186 -5.37 10.73 9.24
CA ASP A 186 -4.66 10.63 10.52
C ASP A 186 -4.21 12.00 11.08
N GLY A 187 -4.35 13.08 10.31
CA GLY A 187 -4.03 14.44 10.73
C GLY A 187 -2.69 14.98 10.23
N GLY A 188 -1.92 14.19 9.45
CA GLY A 188 -0.77 14.67 8.70
C GLY A 188 -1.15 15.76 7.68
N ARG A 189 -0.23 16.67 7.38
CA ARG A 189 -0.48 17.90 6.61
C ARG A 189 0.67 18.17 5.67
N TYR A 190 0.37 18.44 4.41
CA TYR A 190 1.33 18.91 3.43
C TYR A 190 0.89 20.25 2.87
N GLU A 191 1.85 21.12 2.62
CA GLU A 191 1.70 22.34 1.83
C GLU A 191 2.90 22.47 0.89
N GLY A 192 2.63 22.53 -0.41
CA GLY A 192 3.68 22.55 -1.42
C GLY A 192 3.19 22.16 -2.80
N ASP A 193 4.13 21.90 -3.70
CA ASP A 193 3.90 21.63 -5.11
C ASP A 193 3.20 20.27 -5.33
N PHE A 194 2.20 20.29 -6.21
CA PHE A 194 1.57 19.08 -6.74
C PHE A 194 1.80 18.93 -8.23
N LYS A 195 1.98 17.67 -8.66
CA LYS A 195 1.98 17.25 -10.05
C LYS A 195 1.16 15.98 -10.21
N ASP A 196 0.13 16.03 -11.07
CA ASP A 196 -0.77 14.91 -11.32
C ASP A 196 -1.42 14.33 -10.06
N GLY A 197 -1.68 15.16 -9.05
CA GLY A 197 -2.24 14.75 -7.76
C GLY A 197 -1.24 14.13 -6.77
N LYS A 198 0.06 14.14 -7.08
CA LYS A 198 1.13 13.73 -6.15
C LYS A 198 1.87 14.94 -5.59
N LEU A 199 2.41 14.80 -4.37
CA LEU A 199 3.39 15.74 -3.82
C LEU A 199 4.67 15.60 -4.66
N ASP A 200 5.05 16.65 -5.36
CA ASP A 200 6.11 16.63 -6.37
C ASP A 200 6.63 18.05 -6.58
N GLY A 201 7.89 18.31 -6.22
CA GLY A 201 8.45 19.65 -6.07
C GLY A 201 8.67 20.04 -4.61
N MET A 202 8.74 21.32 -4.30
CA MET A 202 9.07 21.79 -2.96
C MET A 202 7.84 21.78 -2.05
N GLY A 203 8.02 21.40 -0.79
CA GLY A 203 6.93 21.48 0.17
C GLY A 203 7.35 21.27 1.63
N ILE A 204 6.34 21.37 2.48
CA ILE A 204 6.43 21.14 3.92
C ILE A 204 5.42 20.06 4.27
N TYR A 205 5.89 18.93 4.78
CA TYR A 205 5.05 17.89 5.34
C TYR A 205 5.19 17.87 6.86
N ARG A 206 4.07 17.79 7.55
CA ARG A 206 3.99 17.53 8.99
C ARG A 206 3.26 16.22 9.21
N SER A 207 3.89 15.23 9.83
CA SER A 207 3.23 13.98 10.18
C SER A 207 2.19 14.18 11.29
N ALA A 208 1.31 13.20 11.49
CA ALA A 208 0.36 13.21 12.60
C ALA A 208 1.08 13.21 13.98
N ASP A 209 2.24 12.57 14.04
CA ASP A 209 3.08 12.48 15.24
C ASP A 209 3.91 13.76 15.50
N GLY A 210 3.88 14.72 14.56
CA GLY A 210 4.45 16.06 14.71
C GLY A 210 5.80 16.29 14.04
N ASP A 211 6.40 15.27 13.42
CA ASP A 211 7.63 15.42 12.64
C ASP A 211 7.37 16.36 11.46
N GLU A 212 8.33 17.21 11.13
CA GLU A 212 8.25 18.16 10.03
C GLU A 212 9.36 17.92 9.01
N TYR A 213 9.02 17.61 7.77
CA TYR A 213 9.94 17.65 6.64
C TYR A 213 9.76 18.92 5.83
N LYS A 214 10.86 19.59 5.49
CA LYS A 214 10.91 20.74 4.58
C LYS A 214 11.92 20.44 3.48
N GLY A 215 11.47 20.31 2.25
CA GLY A 215 12.38 19.98 1.15
C GLY A 215 11.66 19.63 -0.12
N SER A 216 12.40 18.99 -1.02
CA SER A 216 11.89 18.52 -2.29
C SER A 216 11.22 17.14 -2.14
N PHE A 217 10.18 16.93 -2.95
CA PHE A 217 9.39 15.72 -3.02
C PHE A 217 9.40 15.21 -4.46
N ALA A 218 9.42 13.88 -4.61
CA ALA A 218 9.14 13.22 -5.87
C ALA A 218 8.18 12.07 -5.59
N HIS A 219 7.05 12.05 -6.29
CA HIS A 219 6.07 10.98 -6.19
C HIS A 219 5.65 10.64 -4.74
N ASN A 220 5.31 11.65 -3.94
CA ASN A 220 4.91 11.53 -2.53
C ASN A 220 6.03 11.17 -1.53
N ARG A 221 7.30 11.13 -1.95
CA ARG A 221 8.44 10.79 -1.09
C ARG A 221 9.42 11.97 -1.01
N TYR A 222 10.11 12.10 0.12
CA TYR A 222 11.23 13.03 0.26
C TYR A 222 12.29 12.72 -0.79
N ASN A 223 12.68 13.69 -1.61
CA ASN A 223 13.62 13.47 -2.70
C ASN A 223 14.35 14.78 -3.03
N GLY A 224 15.68 14.77 -3.09
CA GLY A 224 16.50 15.96 -3.20
C GLY A 224 16.81 16.60 -1.85
N GLY A 225 17.24 17.86 -1.83
CA GLY A 225 17.60 18.55 -0.60
C GLY A 225 16.41 18.75 0.36
N GLY A 226 16.61 18.46 1.64
CA GLY A 226 15.59 18.69 2.66
C GLY A 226 16.06 18.53 4.10
N ILE A 227 15.19 18.96 5.01
CA ILE A 227 15.37 18.94 6.46
C ILE A 227 14.19 18.21 7.09
N LEU A 228 14.44 17.08 7.74
CA LEU A 228 13.48 16.43 8.64
C LEU A 228 13.75 16.90 10.06
N THR A 229 12.76 17.45 10.75
CA THR A 229 12.79 17.83 12.16
C THR A 229 11.87 16.92 12.93
N TYR A 230 12.41 16.21 13.91
CA TYR A 230 11.65 15.26 14.71
C TYR A 230 10.87 15.97 15.83
N ALA A 231 9.65 15.53 16.10
CA ALA A 231 8.82 16.02 17.20
C ALA A 231 9.46 15.73 18.56
N SER A 232 10.15 14.59 18.67
CA SER A 232 10.94 14.17 19.81
C SER A 232 12.36 13.83 19.36
N PRO A 233 13.41 14.18 20.14
CA PRO A 233 14.77 13.79 19.80
C PRO A 233 14.92 12.27 19.62
N GLN A 234 15.77 11.86 18.67
CA GLN A 234 16.14 10.47 18.46
C GLN A 234 17.01 9.94 19.62
N LYS A 235 17.28 8.63 19.64
CA LYS A 235 17.96 7.94 20.76
C LYS A 235 19.35 8.49 21.09
N ASP A 236 20.04 9.04 20.11
CA ASP A 236 21.36 9.68 20.22
C ASP A 236 21.27 11.20 20.52
N GLY A 237 20.05 11.72 20.69
CA GLY A 237 19.76 13.11 21.02
C GLY A 237 19.63 14.05 19.82
N HIS A 238 19.85 13.60 18.57
CA HIS A 238 19.64 14.49 17.44
C HIS A 238 18.15 14.77 17.23
N SER A 239 17.83 15.98 16.78
CA SER A 239 16.44 16.43 16.56
C SER A 239 16.16 16.78 15.10
N LYS A 240 17.17 16.69 14.22
CA LYS A 240 17.05 17.03 12.81
C LYS A 240 18.01 16.22 11.95
N ASP A 241 17.54 15.90 10.76
CA ASP A 241 18.32 15.36 9.65
C ASP A 241 18.30 16.33 8.48
N ILE A 242 19.49 16.67 7.97
CA ILE A 242 19.67 17.66 6.91
C ILE A 242 20.53 17.03 5.83
N GLY A 243 20.06 17.02 4.59
CA GLY A 243 20.87 16.55 3.47
C GLY A 243 20.07 16.26 2.21
N ILE A 244 20.65 15.42 1.35
CA ILE A 244 20.00 14.95 0.14
C ILE A 244 19.19 13.70 0.48
N TRP A 245 17.94 13.66 0.03
CA TRP A 245 17.04 12.54 0.22
C TRP A 245 16.86 11.78 -1.09
N SER A 246 16.77 10.47 -1.03
CA SER A 246 16.42 9.60 -2.15
C SER A 246 15.21 8.75 -1.77
N TYR A 247 14.04 9.13 -2.25
CA TYR A 247 12.76 8.43 -2.07
C TYR A 247 12.39 8.08 -0.61
N GLY A 248 12.68 8.99 0.32
CA GLY A 248 12.42 8.86 1.75
C GLY A 248 13.66 8.55 2.59
N THR A 249 14.80 8.24 1.97
CA THR A 249 16.04 7.94 2.67
C THR A 249 17.01 9.11 2.63
N LEU A 250 17.56 9.53 3.78
CA LEU A 250 18.66 10.49 3.82
C LEU A 250 19.93 9.83 3.28
N VAL A 251 20.56 10.44 2.28
CA VAL A 251 21.87 10.04 1.75
C VAL A 251 22.94 10.57 2.69
N ASP A 252 23.75 9.66 3.24
CA ASP A 252 24.86 9.97 4.14
C ASP A 252 26.19 9.82 3.40
N GLU A 253 26.56 10.84 2.62
CA GLU A 253 27.82 10.83 1.87
C GLU A 253 29.06 10.71 2.77
N ALA A 254 28.98 11.12 4.03
CA ALA A 254 30.09 11.03 4.96
C ALA A 254 30.27 9.60 5.45
N ALA A 255 29.19 8.90 5.83
CA ALA A 255 29.23 7.48 6.13
C ALA A 255 29.59 6.64 4.89
N ASP A 256 29.14 7.02 3.70
CA ASP A 256 29.53 6.35 2.46
C ASP A 256 31.03 6.50 2.18
N ARG A 257 31.58 7.73 2.23
CA ARG A 257 33.03 7.97 2.10
C ARG A 257 33.84 7.26 3.20
N GLN A 258 33.33 7.24 4.42
CA GLN A 258 33.98 6.55 5.54
C GLN A 258 33.94 5.03 5.35
N SER A 259 32.83 4.47 4.86
CA SER A 259 32.74 3.05 4.50
C SER A 259 33.72 2.71 3.37
N GLU A 260 33.80 3.55 2.34
CA GLU A 260 34.76 3.38 1.23
C GLU A 260 36.21 3.40 1.72
N ALA A 261 36.57 4.32 2.62
CA ALA A 261 37.90 4.36 3.21
C ALA A 261 38.16 3.17 4.15
N ASN A 262 37.15 2.72 4.88
CA ASN A 262 37.27 1.65 5.86
C ASN A 262 37.21 0.25 5.25
N VAL A 263 36.55 0.06 4.10
CA VAL A 263 36.32 -1.28 3.54
C VAL A 263 37.64 -1.96 3.20
N GLU A 264 38.63 -1.22 2.67
CA GLU A 264 39.96 -1.79 2.38
C GLU A 264 40.63 -2.30 3.65
N THR A 265 40.64 -1.49 4.72
CA THR A 265 41.20 -1.90 6.02
C THR A 265 40.42 -3.07 6.62
N ALA A 266 39.09 -3.02 6.52
CA ALA A 266 38.20 -4.06 7.02
C ALA A 266 38.47 -5.42 6.36
N LEU A 267 38.78 -5.46 5.06
CA LEU A 267 39.06 -6.71 4.33
C LEU A 267 40.19 -7.52 4.97
N TYR A 268 41.29 -6.86 5.34
CA TYR A 268 42.43 -7.54 5.99
C TYR A 268 42.06 -8.08 7.38
N GLY A 269 41.05 -7.50 8.04
CA GLY A 269 40.52 -7.96 9.33
C GLY A 269 39.44 -9.04 9.24
N GLN A 270 38.78 -9.19 8.08
CA GLN A 270 37.60 -10.07 7.95
C GLN A 270 37.87 -11.53 8.34
N ARG A 271 39.03 -12.07 7.97
CA ARG A 271 39.37 -13.45 8.33
C ARG A 271 39.46 -13.65 9.84
N ALA A 272 40.12 -12.72 10.54
CA ALA A 272 40.26 -12.77 11.99
C ALA A 272 38.91 -12.61 12.70
N LEU A 273 38.00 -11.77 12.18
CA LEU A 273 36.63 -11.64 12.71
C LEU A 273 35.82 -12.93 12.55
N LEU A 274 35.91 -13.60 11.40
CA LEU A 274 35.28 -14.90 11.17
C LEU A 274 35.84 -15.96 12.12
N ASP A 275 37.16 -16.11 12.20
CA ASP A 275 37.81 -17.10 13.06
C ASP A 275 37.44 -16.88 14.54
N LYS A 276 37.43 -15.62 14.99
CA LYS A 276 36.96 -15.24 16.34
C LYS A 276 35.50 -15.65 16.54
N THR A 277 34.63 -15.40 15.56
CA THR A 277 33.22 -15.75 15.65
C THR A 277 33.03 -17.27 15.69
N PHE A 278 33.73 -18.02 14.84
CA PHE A 278 33.68 -19.49 14.80
C PHE A 278 34.12 -20.13 16.11
N ALA A 279 35.16 -19.58 16.76
CA ALA A 279 35.63 -20.07 18.06
C ALA A 279 34.58 -19.93 19.18
N THR A 280 33.64 -19.00 19.06
CA THR A 280 32.57 -18.77 20.05
C THR A 280 31.35 -19.67 19.87
N ILE A 281 31.26 -20.43 18.76
CA ILE A 281 30.13 -21.32 18.50
C ILE A 281 30.20 -22.53 19.43
N ALA A 282 29.25 -22.57 20.37
CA ALA A 282 29.09 -23.66 21.31
C ALA A 282 28.72 -24.97 20.59
N PRO A 283 29.28 -26.12 21.01
CA PRO A 283 28.90 -27.42 20.47
C PRO A 283 27.46 -27.79 20.85
N HIS A 284 26.91 -28.81 20.20
CA HIS A 284 25.62 -29.36 20.57
C HIS A 284 25.60 -29.75 22.05
N ALA A 285 24.46 -29.57 22.71
CA ALA A 285 24.24 -30.13 24.04
C ALA A 285 23.64 -31.53 23.87
N PRO A 286 24.32 -32.60 24.36
CA PRO A 286 23.79 -33.96 24.27
C PRO A 286 22.40 -34.10 24.90
N GLY A 287 21.54 -34.90 24.28
CA GLY A 287 20.18 -35.17 24.77
C GLY A 287 19.16 -34.05 24.56
N LYS A 288 19.53 -32.95 23.90
CA LYS A 288 18.61 -31.85 23.52
C LYS A 288 18.66 -31.61 22.02
N ILE A 289 17.54 -31.17 21.44
CA ILE A 289 17.52 -30.61 20.08
C ILE A 289 17.97 -29.15 20.18
N ASN A 290 19.17 -28.82 19.72
CA ASN A 290 19.68 -27.45 19.80
C ASN A 290 19.22 -26.63 18.60
N LEU A 291 19.00 -25.34 18.80
CA LEU A 291 18.75 -24.38 17.72
C LEU A 291 20.03 -23.57 17.49
N TYR A 292 20.48 -23.51 16.24
CA TYR A 292 21.56 -22.66 15.78
C TYR A 292 20.99 -21.57 14.88
N LEU A 293 21.41 -20.32 15.08
CA LEU A 293 20.99 -19.20 14.23
C LEU A 293 22.16 -18.72 13.38
N LEU A 294 21.93 -18.60 12.08
CA LEU A 294 22.73 -17.75 11.21
C LEU A 294 21.83 -16.65 10.66
N ALA A 295 22.06 -15.41 11.07
CA ALA A 295 21.38 -14.24 10.51
C ALA A 295 22.31 -13.50 9.54
N VAL A 296 21.79 -13.02 8.41
CA VAL A 296 22.56 -12.33 7.38
C VAL A 296 21.86 -11.03 7.00
N ALA A 297 22.54 -9.90 7.23
CA ALA A 297 22.16 -8.60 6.69
C ALA A 297 22.98 -8.36 5.42
N GLY A 298 22.32 -8.48 4.26
CA GLY A 298 23.01 -8.57 2.97
C GLY A 298 23.37 -7.23 2.34
N ASP A 299 22.57 -6.19 2.54
CA ASP A 299 22.77 -4.90 1.86
C ASP A 299 23.30 -3.85 2.83
N GLY A 300 24.52 -3.36 2.60
CA GLY A 300 25.17 -2.35 3.40
C GLY A 300 24.74 -0.91 3.10
N SER A 301 23.99 -0.69 2.01
CA SER A 301 23.50 0.65 1.66
C SER A 301 22.36 1.11 2.57
N GLN A 302 21.72 0.18 3.27
CA GLN A 302 20.62 0.43 4.19
C GLN A 302 20.83 -0.33 5.50
N GLU A 303 20.87 0.39 6.60
CA GLU A 303 21.15 -0.10 7.94
C GLU A 303 19.96 -0.83 8.59
N VAL A 304 18.78 -0.77 7.99
CA VAL A 304 17.59 -1.50 8.47
C VAL A 304 17.87 -3.00 8.56
N PHE A 305 18.59 -3.58 7.60
CA PHE A 305 18.91 -5.01 7.58
C PHE A 305 19.85 -5.39 8.74
N ARG A 306 20.83 -4.53 9.06
CA ARG A 306 21.72 -4.72 10.21
C ARG A 306 20.94 -4.62 11.53
N ARG A 307 20.10 -3.59 11.70
CA ARG A 307 19.30 -3.39 12.92
C ARG A 307 18.34 -4.56 13.15
N GLU A 308 17.70 -5.00 12.08
CA GLU A 308 16.77 -6.11 12.12
C GLU A 308 17.44 -7.43 12.49
N THR A 309 18.58 -7.77 11.88
CA THR A 309 19.31 -9.00 12.22
C THR A 309 19.90 -8.95 13.63
N ALA A 310 20.34 -7.79 14.11
CA ALA A 310 20.76 -7.59 15.49
C ALA A 310 19.60 -7.84 16.49
N PHE A 311 18.39 -7.36 16.17
CA PHE A 311 17.20 -7.66 16.96
C PHE A 311 16.88 -9.15 16.97
N VAL A 312 16.84 -9.79 15.80
CA VAL A 312 16.53 -11.23 15.66
C VAL A 312 17.51 -12.06 16.47
N ARG A 313 18.80 -11.72 16.40
CA ARG A 313 19.84 -12.34 17.21
C ARG A 313 19.54 -12.24 18.71
N ALA A 314 19.27 -11.04 19.20
CA ALA A 314 18.99 -10.82 20.62
C ALA A 314 17.70 -11.53 21.07
N GLN A 315 16.67 -11.56 20.21
CA GLN A 315 15.43 -12.27 20.46
C GLN A 315 15.66 -13.78 20.55
N PHE A 316 16.39 -14.36 19.61
CA PHE A 316 16.66 -15.80 19.57
C PHE A 316 17.46 -16.24 20.80
N ASP A 317 18.47 -15.47 21.18
CA ASP A 317 19.29 -15.78 22.34
C ASP A 317 18.45 -15.78 23.63
N ARG A 318 17.52 -14.83 23.76
CA ARG A 318 16.63 -14.71 24.92
C ARG A 318 15.51 -15.76 24.93
N ASP A 319 14.81 -15.94 23.82
CA ASP A 319 13.53 -16.67 23.77
C ASP A 319 13.71 -18.15 23.37
N PHE A 320 14.87 -18.51 22.81
CA PHE A 320 15.13 -19.84 22.25
C PHE A 320 16.44 -20.48 22.71
N GLY A 321 17.17 -19.84 23.62
CA GLY A 321 18.38 -20.40 24.20
C GLY A 321 19.54 -20.57 23.20
N THR A 322 19.56 -19.74 22.15
CA THR A 322 20.61 -19.77 21.13
C THR A 322 21.87 -19.00 21.53
N GLN A 323 21.94 -18.49 22.77
CA GLN A 323 23.14 -17.80 23.27
C GLN A 323 24.38 -18.71 23.11
N GLY A 324 25.39 -18.22 22.41
CA GLY A 324 26.59 -18.99 22.01
C GLY A 324 26.40 -19.91 20.80
N ARG A 325 25.21 -20.04 20.23
CA ARG A 325 24.90 -20.83 19.01
C ARG A 325 24.32 -20.00 17.87
N SER A 326 24.32 -18.70 18.05
CA SER A 326 23.90 -17.75 17.03
C SER A 326 25.13 -17.07 16.42
N MET A 327 25.01 -16.63 15.17
CA MET A 327 26.00 -15.84 14.44
C MET A 327 25.28 -14.86 13.52
N VAL A 328 25.90 -13.71 13.27
CA VAL A 328 25.40 -12.71 12.32
C VAL A 328 26.51 -12.36 11.33
N LEU A 329 26.16 -12.29 10.05
CA LEU A 329 26.98 -11.71 8.99
C LEU A 329 26.34 -10.40 8.52
N VAL A 330 27.11 -9.34 8.36
CA VAL A 330 26.57 -8.00 8.13
C VAL A 330 27.38 -7.26 7.08
N ASN A 331 26.70 -6.79 6.04
CA ASN A 331 27.15 -5.65 5.25
C ASN A 331 26.53 -4.39 5.83
N SER A 332 27.36 -3.36 6.00
CA SER A 332 26.98 -2.10 6.64
C SER A 332 27.99 -1.04 6.27
N ARG A 333 27.51 0.17 5.98
CA ARG A 333 28.39 1.33 5.82
C ARG A 333 28.98 1.82 7.14
N ASN A 334 28.36 1.49 8.28
CA ASN A 334 28.76 1.96 9.60
C ASN A 334 29.64 0.97 10.36
N THR A 335 29.44 -0.34 10.17
CA THR A 335 30.08 -1.38 11.02
C THR A 335 30.94 -2.37 10.23
N VAL A 336 31.38 -2.02 9.01
CA VAL A 336 32.12 -2.92 8.10
C VAL A 336 33.37 -3.56 8.71
N ALA A 337 34.03 -2.89 9.66
CA ALA A 337 35.24 -3.38 10.33
C ALA A 337 34.97 -4.12 11.66
N GLU A 338 33.72 -4.14 12.14
CA GLU A 338 33.37 -4.66 13.46
C GLU A 338 32.76 -6.06 13.43
N GLN A 339 32.08 -6.38 12.33
CA GLN A 339 31.35 -7.64 12.16
C GLN A 339 31.82 -8.37 10.90
N PRO A 340 31.72 -9.71 10.88
CA PRO A 340 32.02 -10.47 9.68
C PRO A 340 31.08 -10.07 8.54
N MET A 341 31.66 -9.72 7.40
CA MET A 341 30.97 -9.27 6.20
C MET A 341 30.11 -10.38 5.61
N ALA A 342 28.93 -10.03 5.08
CA ALA A 342 28.06 -10.95 4.36
C ALA A 342 28.51 -11.09 2.90
N THR A 343 29.16 -12.21 2.60
CA THR A 343 29.58 -12.62 1.25
C THR A 343 29.13 -14.05 1.02
N VAL A 344 29.05 -14.48 -0.24
CA VAL A 344 28.76 -15.90 -0.55
C VAL A 344 29.76 -16.84 0.14
N THR A 345 31.04 -16.43 0.21
CA THR A 345 32.10 -17.19 0.86
C THR A 345 31.92 -17.25 2.38
N SER A 346 31.70 -16.11 3.05
CA SER A 346 31.53 -16.09 4.51
C SER A 346 30.25 -16.80 4.93
N ILE A 347 29.17 -16.77 4.13
CA ILE A 347 27.95 -17.57 4.35
C ILE A 347 28.29 -19.07 4.30
N ARG A 348 29.01 -19.52 3.27
CA ARG A 348 29.44 -20.92 3.14
C ARG A 348 30.28 -21.38 4.33
N GLU A 349 31.32 -20.62 4.68
CA GLU A 349 32.21 -20.94 5.79
C GLU A 349 31.47 -20.96 7.12
N SER A 350 30.54 -20.02 7.33
CA SER A 350 29.69 -19.93 8.51
C SER A 350 28.76 -21.13 8.66
N LEU A 351 28.13 -21.56 7.57
CA LEU A 351 27.30 -22.76 7.53
C LEU A 351 28.12 -24.01 7.87
N ASN A 352 29.34 -24.12 7.33
CA ASN A 352 30.26 -25.24 7.63
C ASN A 352 30.71 -25.24 9.09
N ALA A 353 31.05 -24.07 9.64
CA ALA A 353 31.48 -23.93 11.04
C ALA A 353 30.34 -24.31 12.01
N ILE A 354 29.11 -23.88 11.73
CA ILE A 354 27.92 -24.30 12.48
C ILE A 354 27.71 -25.81 12.35
N ALA A 355 27.72 -26.35 11.13
CA ALA A 355 27.51 -27.78 10.88
C ALA A 355 28.54 -28.67 11.59
N ALA A 356 29.78 -28.20 11.78
CA ALA A 356 30.83 -28.90 12.52
C ALA A 356 30.59 -28.96 14.04
N LYS A 357 29.71 -28.11 14.57
CA LYS A 357 29.33 -28.04 15.99
C LYS A 357 27.99 -28.71 16.30
N MET A 358 27.17 -28.96 15.28
CA MET A 358 25.84 -29.54 15.38
C MET A 358 25.86 -31.08 15.44
N ASP A 359 24.87 -31.65 16.11
CA ASP A 359 24.34 -32.96 15.75
C ASP A 359 23.47 -32.79 14.50
N LYS A 360 24.04 -33.10 13.32
CA LYS A 360 23.40 -32.83 12.02
C LYS A 360 22.07 -33.55 11.81
N GLU A 361 21.83 -34.65 12.52
CA GLU A 361 20.59 -35.42 12.42
C GLU A 361 19.49 -34.88 13.34
N ASN A 362 19.88 -34.25 14.45
CA ASN A 362 18.93 -33.85 15.49
C ASN A 362 18.78 -32.33 15.67
N ASP A 363 19.84 -31.55 15.56
CA ASP A 363 19.79 -30.10 15.76
C ASP A 363 19.14 -29.38 14.57
N ILE A 364 18.67 -28.15 14.83
CA ILE A 364 17.97 -27.32 13.86
C ILE A 364 18.85 -26.13 13.49
N LEU A 365 19.05 -25.92 12.19
CA LEU A 365 19.57 -24.66 11.66
C LEU A 365 18.41 -23.71 11.37
N PHE A 366 18.43 -22.54 11.98
CA PHE A 366 17.62 -21.39 11.62
C PHE A 366 18.49 -20.42 10.81
N LEU A 367 18.20 -20.28 9.52
CA LEU A 367 18.87 -19.35 8.63
C LEU A 367 17.94 -18.17 8.36
N TYR A 368 18.35 -16.98 8.76
CA TYR A 368 17.64 -15.75 8.46
C TYR A 368 18.43 -14.88 7.47
N LEU A 369 17.82 -14.53 6.34
CA LEU A 369 18.40 -13.68 5.30
C LEU A 369 17.54 -12.42 5.15
N SER A 370 18.14 -11.25 5.35
CA SER A 370 17.47 -9.95 5.22
C SER A 370 18.26 -9.07 4.27
N SER A 371 17.67 -8.69 3.13
CA SER A 371 18.34 -7.84 2.13
C SER A 371 17.35 -7.37 1.04
N HIS A 372 17.84 -6.64 0.05
CA HIS A 372 17.15 -6.52 -1.24
C HIS A 372 17.15 -7.84 -2.02
N GLY A 373 16.21 -7.98 -2.95
CA GLY A 373 16.12 -9.14 -3.84
C GLY A 373 15.76 -8.76 -5.27
N SER A 374 16.15 -9.61 -6.22
CA SER A 374 15.96 -9.37 -7.65
C SER A 374 14.89 -10.29 -8.27
N GLN A 375 14.38 -9.91 -9.44
CA GLN A 375 13.48 -10.76 -10.23
C GLN A 375 14.12 -12.08 -10.68
N SER A 376 15.46 -12.15 -10.73
CA SER A 376 16.22 -13.39 -10.97
C SER A 376 16.33 -14.29 -9.73
N HIS A 377 15.69 -13.91 -8.61
CA HIS A 377 15.71 -14.63 -7.34
C HIS A 377 17.12 -14.70 -6.72
N GLU A 378 17.78 -13.55 -6.71
CA GLU A 378 19.04 -13.32 -6.00
C GLU A 378 18.81 -12.45 -4.77
N LEU A 379 19.64 -12.66 -3.74
CA LEU A 379 19.73 -11.81 -2.56
C LEU A 379 20.91 -10.84 -2.74
N SER A 380 20.66 -9.53 -2.60
CA SER A 380 21.72 -8.52 -2.63
C SER A 380 22.72 -8.78 -1.52
N LEU A 381 24.00 -8.76 -1.86
CA LEU A 381 25.11 -8.76 -0.90
C LEU A 381 25.95 -7.48 -1.03
N ALA A 382 25.31 -6.35 -1.34
CA ALA A 382 26.00 -5.09 -1.58
C ALA A 382 26.75 -4.59 -0.33
N GLN A 383 27.95 -4.05 -0.53
CA GLN A 383 28.74 -3.38 0.50
C GLN A 383 29.30 -2.07 -0.06
N ASN A 384 29.08 -0.96 0.63
CA ASN A 384 29.56 0.36 0.19
C ASN A 384 31.09 0.34 0.07
N GLY A 385 31.60 0.78 -1.09
CA GLY A 385 33.01 0.74 -1.45
C GLY A 385 33.54 -0.58 -2.00
N MET A 386 32.70 -1.61 -2.19
CA MET A 386 33.12 -2.88 -2.76
C MET A 386 32.06 -3.52 -3.67
N THR A 387 32.49 -4.05 -4.81
CA THR A 387 31.62 -4.89 -5.64
C THR A 387 31.63 -6.33 -5.14
N LEU A 388 30.48 -6.80 -4.63
CA LEU A 388 30.25 -8.18 -4.22
C LEU A 388 29.22 -8.84 -5.16
N ARG A 389 29.35 -10.16 -5.36
CA ARG A 389 28.35 -10.94 -6.10
C ARG A 389 27.17 -11.26 -5.19
N ASN A 390 25.96 -11.15 -5.74
CA ASN A 390 24.72 -11.55 -5.07
C ASN A 390 24.65 -13.07 -4.84
N LEU A 391 23.79 -13.50 -3.92
CA LEU A 391 23.55 -14.91 -3.63
C LEU A 391 22.30 -15.41 -4.37
N GLU A 392 22.49 -16.32 -5.33
CA GLU A 392 21.40 -16.97 -6.05
C GLU A 392 20.67 -18.01 -5.18
N ALA A 393 19.35 -18.14 -5.35
CA ALA A 393 18.55 -19.16 -4.65
C ALA A 393 19.07 -20.60 -4.87
N LYS A 394 19.49 -20.94 -6.09
CA LYS A 394 20.05 -22.27 -6.42
C LYS A 394 21.42 -22.49 -5.78
N GLU A 395 22.21 -21.43 -5.64
CA GLU A 395 23.50 -21.53 -4.97
C GLU A 395 23.31 -21.73 -3.47
N LEU A 396 22.40 -20.99 -2.83
CA LEU A 396 22.05 -21.20 -1.43
C LEU A 396 21.60 -22.64 -1.15
N ALA A 397 20.78 -23.22 -2.03
CA ALA A 397 20.37 -24.62 -1.94
C ALA A 397 21.57 -25.58 -1.94
N LYS A 398 22.56 -25.35 -2.82
CA LYS A 398 23.80 -26.14 -2.86
C LYS A 398 24.63 -25.96 -1.58
N LEU A 399 24.74 -24.73 -1.07
CA LEU A 399 25.47 -24.44 0.18
C LEU A 399 24.85 -25.19 1.36
N LEU A 400 23.52 -25.14 1.49
CA LEU A 400 22.80 -25.83 2.56
C LEU A 400 22.90 -27.35 2.42
N ALA A 401 22.75 -27.89 1.21
CA ALA A 401 22.88 -29.33 0.97
C ALA A 401 24.28 -29.86 1.34
N ALA A 402 25.34 -29.09 1.05
CA ALA A 402 26.72 -29.46 1.36
C ALA A 402 27.02 -29.57 2.86
N THR A 403 26.22 -28.91 3.72
CA THR A 403 26.42 -29.00 5.19
C THR A 403 26.09 -30.38 5.76
N GLY A 404 25.18 -31.12 5.11
CA GLY A 404 24.58 -32.34 5.64
C GLY A 404 23.62 -32.12 6.81
N ILE A 405 23.24 -30.88 7.14
CA ILE A 405 22.27 -30.59 8.21
C ILE A 405 20.88 -31.02 7.74
N ARG A 406 20.23 -31.87 8.54
CA ARG A 406 18.91 -32.41 8.22
C ARG A 406 17.82 -31.37 8.38
N TRP A 407 17.62 -30.86 9.60
CA TRP A 407 16.48 -29.99 9.95
C TRP A 407 16.81 -28.51 9.81
N LYS A 408 16.04 -27.82 8.96
CA LYS A 408 16.32 -26.43 8.57
C LYS A 408 15.05 -25.58 8.58
N VAL A 409 15.17 -24.36 9.09
CA VAL A 409 14.16 -23.29 8.92
C VAL A 409 14.86 -22.14 8.23
N VAL A 410 14.46 -21.81 7.01
CA VAL A 410 15.05 -20.74 6.20
C VAL A 410 14.03 -19.64 6.02
N VAL A 411 14.36 -18.43 6.48
CA VAL A 411 13.52 -17.24 6.34
C VAL A 411 14.24 -16.25 5.43
N VAL A 412 13.60 -15.88 4.32
CA VAL A 412 14.13 -14.94 3.33
C VAL A 412 13.25 -13.69 3.30
N SER A 413 13.76 -12.61 3.90
CA SER A 413 13.14 -11.28 3.90
C SER A 413 13.77 -10.42 2.81
N ALA A 414 13.21 -10.53 1.60
CA ALA A 414 13.65 -9.79 0.42
C ALA A 414 12.52 -9.69 -0.64
N CYS A 415 12.68 -8.78 -1.61
CA CYS A 415 11.83 -8.75 -2.79
C CYS A 415 11.97 -10.06 -3.58
N TYR A 416 10.88 -10.53 -4.17
CA TYR A 416 10.85 -11.75 -4.99
C TYR A 416 11.28 -13.04 -4.24
N ALA A 417 11.28 -13.01 -2.90
CA ALA A 417 11.79 -14.08 -2.04
C ALA A 417 11.09 -15.43 -2.26
N GLY A 418 9.85 -15.46 -2.75
CA GLY A 418 9.14 -16.70 -3.07
C GLY A 418 9.88 -17.56 -4.11
N GLY A 419 10.77 -16.97 -4.92
CA GLY A 419 11.65 -17.70 -5.82
C GLY A 419 12.69 -18.59 -5.13
N PHE A 420 12.94 -18.40 -3.83
CA PHE A 420 13.80 -19.25 -3.02
C PHE A 420 13.09 -20.53 -2.55
N ILE A 421 11.75 -20.60 -2.59
CA ILE A 421 11.01 -21.76 -2.07
C ILE A 421 11.32 -23.02 -2.87
N ASP A 422 11.21 -22.99 -4.20
CA ASP A 422 11.38 -24.18 -5.03
C ASP A 422 12.81 -24.77 -4.97
N PRO A 423 13.89 -23.97 -4.99
CA PRO A 423 15.24 -24.51 -4.82
C PRO A 423 15.55 -25.05 -3.42
N LEU A 424 14.91 -24.51 -2.38
CA LEU A 424 15.22 -24.83 -0.98
C LEU A 424 14.31 -25.91 -0.37
N LYS A 425 13.13 -26.14 -0.94
CA LYS A 425 12.15 -27.06 -0.35
C LYS A 425 12.64 -28.51 -0.40
N ASP A 426 12.57 -29.18 0.74
CA ASP A 426 12.76 -30.63 0.87
C ASP A 426 11.85 -31.19 1.99
N ALA A 427 12.03 -32.46 2.35
CA ALA A 427 11.24 -33.10 3.40
C ALA A 427 11.52 -32.55 4.82
N HIS A 428 12.67 -31.91 5.04
CA HIS A 428 13.19 -31.52 6.35
C HIS A 428 13.46 -30.00 6.46
N THR A 429 12.95 -29.21 5.52
CA THR A 429 13.19 -27.77 5.43
C THR A 429 11.88 -27.01 5.38
N MET A 430 11.70 -26.10 6.32
CA MET A 430 10.68 -25.05 6.26
C MET A 430 11.29 -23.83 5.58
N VAL A 431 10.59 -23.26 4.59
CA VAL A 431 11.03 -22.05 3.88
C VAL A 431 9.95 -20.99 4.01
N ILE A 432 10.31 -19.82 4.54
CA ILE A 432 9.43 -18.67 4.70
C ILE A 432 9.97 -17.54 3.85
N ALA A 433 9.12 -16.95 3.01
CA ALA A 433 9.46 -15.86 2.11
C ALA A 433 8.58 -14.64 2.39
N ALA A 434 9.20 -13.47 2.55
CA ALA A 434 8.52 -12.21 2.82
C ALA A 434 7.65 -11.70 1.66
N ALA A 435 7.86 -12.21 0.46
CA ALA A 435 7.06 -11.85 -0.71
C ALA A 435 6.91 -13.05 -1.66
N ARG A 436 5.88 -13.02 -2.49
CA ARG A 436 5.69 -13.95 -3.61
C ARG A 436 6.82 -13.80 -4.63
N ARG A 437 7.06 -14.86 -5.41
CA ARG A 437 8.18 -14.94 -6.36
C ARG A 437 8.25 -13.82 -7.40
N ASP A 438 7.13 -13.19 -7.72
CA ASP A 438 6.93 -12.13 -8.73
C ASP A 438 6.45 -10.81 -8.10
N ARG A 439 6.67 -10.64 -6.78
CA ARG A 439 6.23 -9.47 -6.01
C ARG A 439 7.39 -8.90 -5.17
N THR A 440 7.35 -7.60 -4.90
CA THR A 440 8.31 -6.92 -4.02
C THR A 440 7.88 -7.02 -2.55
N SER A 441 8.84 -6.94 -1.62
CA SER A 441 8.59 -6.77 -0.18
C SER A 441 8.76 -5.30 0.22
N PHE A 442 8.14 -4.87 1.33
CA PHE A 442 8.13 -3.47 1.76
C PHE A 442 8.84 -3.21 3.10
N GLY A 443 9.04 -1.93 3.43
CA GLY A 443 9.63 -1.49 4.71
C GLY A 443 11.15 -1.43 4.74
N CYS A 444 11.84 -1.55 3.61
CA CYS A 444 13.31 -1.51 3.56
C CYS A 444 13.91 -0.09 3.64
N ALA A 445 13.14 0.93 3.99
CA ALA A 445 13.68 2.29 4.14
C ALA A 445 14.68 2.37 5.31
N ASP A 446 15.68 3.23 5.18
CA ASP A 446 16.84 3.26 6.07
C ASP A 446 16.57 3.91 7.44
N ASP A 447 15.46 4.63 7.57
CA ASP A 447 14.95 5.17 8.82
C ASP A 447 14.14 4.13 9.63
N ASN A 448 13.77 3.00 9.01
CA ASN A 448 13.05 1.96 9.71
C ASN A 448 13.97 1.14 10.61
N ASP A 449 13.48 0.81 11.81
CA ASP A 449 14.10 -0.21 12.65
C ASP A 449 13.93 -1.64 12.09
N PHE A 450 12.94 -1.87 11.22
CA PHE A 450 12.56 -3.17 10.66
C PHE A 450 11.90 -3.07 9.29
N THR A 451 12.10 -4.10 8.45
CA THR A 451 11.21 -4.38 7.31
C THR A 451 9.78 -4.69 7.78
N TYR A 452 8.79 -4.53 6.90
CA TYR A 452 7.39 -4.84 7.24
C TYR A 452 7.25 -6.30 7.67
N PHE A 453 7.78 -7.22 6.85
CA PHE A 453 7.72 -8.63 7.16
C PHE A 453 8.51 -8.98 8.43
N GLY A 454 9.71 -8.43 8.60
CA GLY A 454 10.53 -8.60 9.80
C GLY A 454 9.81 -8.22 11.09
N ARG A 455 9.18 -7.05 11.09
CA ARG A 455 8.36 -6.57 12.22
C ARG A 455 7.17 -7.49 12.47
N ALA A 456 6.43 -7.85 11.42
CA ALA A 456 5.25 -8.70 11.53
C ALA A 456 5.61 -10.08 12.08
N PHE A 457 6.66 -10.72 11.54
CA PHE A 457 7.06 -12.06 11.92
C PHE A 457 7.77 -12.09 13.27
N PHE A 458 8.92 -11.43 13.40
CA PHE A 458 9.77 -11.54 14.59
C PHE A 458 9.25 -10.73 15.78
N GLN A 459 8.92 -9.45 15.58
CA GLN A 459 8.53 -8.59 16.70
C GLN A 459 7.11 -8.87 17.19
N LYS A 460 6.16 -9.09 16.27
CA LYS A 460 4.73 -9.21 16.63
C LYS A 460 4.24 -10.65 16.77
N SER A 461 4.67 -11.56 15.91
CA SER A 461 4.03 -12.87 15.81
C SER A 461 4.77 -13.99 16.55
N VAL A 462 6.10 -14.06 16.44
CA VAL A 462 6.91 -15.11 17.09
C VAL A 462 6.71 -15.18 18.62
N PRO A 463 6.72 -14.07 19.39
CA PRO A 463 6.51 -14.12 20.84
C PRO A 463 5.13 -14.63 21.25
N ALA A 464 4.13 -14.45 20.37
CA ALA A 464 2.73 -14.74 20.63
C ALA A 464 2.27 -16.06 20.00
N SER A 465 3.18 -16.93 19.56
CA SER A 465 2.84 -18.14 18.79
C SER A 465 3.52 -19.40 19.33
N ALA A 466 2.81 -20.53 19.28
CA ALA A 466 3.32 -21.83 19.70
C ALA A 466 4.28 -22.45 18.65
N SER A 467 4.15 -22.07 17.39
CA SER A 467 4.98 -22.56 16.28
C SER A 467 5.39 -21.46 15.31
N PHE A 468 6.39 -21.72 14.47
CA PHE A 468 6.78 -20.81 13.40
C PHE A 468 5.70 -20.70 12.30
N SER A 469 4.97 -21.78 12.03
CA SER A 469 3.85 -21.75 11.07
C SER A 469 2.71 -20.86 11.56
N GLU A 470 2.36 -20.94 12.85
CA GLU A 470 1.36 -20.05 13.45
C GLU A 470 1.85 -18.59 13.47
N ALA A 471 3.13 -18.37 13.77
CA ALA A 471 3.74 -17.04 13.69
C ALA A 471 3.69 -16.48 12.27
N PHE A 472 3.89 -17.32 11.25
CA PHE A 472 3.78 -16.93 9.86
C PHE A 472 2.34 -16.55 9.48
N ASP A 473 1.34 -17.33 9.89
CA ASP A 473 -0.07 -17.01 9.60
C ASP A 473 -0.49 -15.66 10.19
N LYS A 474 -0.07 -15.39 11.44
CA LYS A 474 -0.26 -14.08 12.10
C LYS A 474 0.49 -12.97 11.38
N ALA A 475 1.75 -13.20 11.00
CA ALA A 475 2.55 -12.22 10.29
C ALA A 475 1.96 -11.88 8.91
N LYS A 476 1.49 -12.89 8.18
CA LYS A 476 0.83 -12.73 6.88
C LYS A 476 -0.43 -11.87 7.02
N ALA A 477 -1.26 -12.13 8.03
CA ALA A 477 -2.44 -11.32 8.31
C ALA A 477 -2.09 -9.86 8.63
N LEU A 478 -1.04 -9.63 9.44
CA LEU A 478 -0.56 -8.28 9.76
C LEU A 478 -0.03 -7.55 8.52
N VAL A 479 0.80 -8.21 7.71
CA VAL A 479 1.33 -7.63 6.46
C VAL A 479 0.21 -7.28 5.51
N THR A 480 -0.76 -8.18 5.30
CA THR A 480 -1.93 -7.88 4.46
C THR A 480 -2.72 -6.68 4.97
N ALA A 481 -2.91 -6.55 6.29
CA ALA A 481 -3.59 -5.40 6.86
C ALA A 481 -2.79 -4.11 6.66
N TRP A 482 -1.49 -4.12 6.94
CA TRP A 482 -0.62 -2.94 6.80
C TRP A 482 -0.51 -2.48 5.34
N GLU A 483 -0.41 -3.42 4.40
CA GLU A 483 -0.37 -3.08 2.98
C GLU A 483 -1.72 -2.64 2.42
N ALA A 484 -2.84 -3.10 3.00
CA ALA A 484 -4.17 -2.62 2.62
C ALA A 484 -4.41 -1.17 3.07
N ASP A 485 -3.87 -0.79 4.22
CA ASP A 485 -3.88 0.59 4.71
C ASP A 485 -2.90 1.48 3.93
N ASP A 486 -1.77 0.93 3.45
CA ASP A 486 -0.79 1.62 2.62
C ASP A 486 -1.15 1.58 1.11
N THR A 487 -2.13 2.39 0.72
CA THR A 487 -2.66 2.49 -0.65
C THR A 487 -1.67 3.04 -1.71
N GLN A 488 -0.40 3.29 -1.34
CA GLN A 488 0.58 3.97 -2.19
C GLN A 488 1.36 3.06 -3.15
N LEU A 489 1.19 1.74 -3.06
CA LEU A 489 2.06 0.77 -3.73
C LEU A 489 1.35 0.11 -4.93
N LYS A 490 1.30 0.86 -6.02
CA LYS A 490 0.79 0.40 -7.31
C LYS A 490 1.92 0.18 -8.29
N ASP A 491 1.86 -0.88 -9.10
CA ASP A 491 2.75 -1.03 -10.24
C ASP A 491 2.44 -0.02 -11.37
N GLU A 492 3.20 -0.11 -12.46
CA GLU A 492 3.04 0.75 -13.63
C GLU A 492 1.63 0.65 -14.24
N ASP A 493 0.95 -0.49 -14.06
CA ASP A 493 -0.41 -0.76 -14.54
C ASP A 493 -1.51 -0.31 -13.56
N GLY A 494 -1.13 0.08 -12.33
CA GLY A 494 -2.06 0.58 -11.32
C GLY A 494 -2.67 -0.48 -10.42
N GLU A 495 -2.18 -1.72 -10.48
CA GLU A 495 -2.55 -2.83 -9.60
C GLU A 495 -1.84 -2.70 -8.25
N ILE A 496 -2.55 -3.00 -7.16
CA ILE A 496 -1.96 -3.00 -5.81
C ILE A 496 -1.10 -4.26 -5.69
N LEU A 497 0.22 -4.08 -5.69
CA LEU A 497 1.14 -5.20 -5.55
C LEU A 497 1.40 -5.49 -4.08
N HIS A 498 0.48 -6.22 -3.44
CA HIS A 498 0.75 -6.80 -2.14
C HIS A 498 1.94 -7.77 -2.20
N SER A 499 2.74 -7.81 -1.14
CA SER A 499 3.91 -8.69 -1.10
C SER A 499 3.49 -10.16 -1.11
N GLU A 500 2.32 -10.49 -0.54
CA GLU A 500 1.79 -11.85 -0.40
C GLU A 500 2.84 -12.84 0.15
N PRO A 501 3.23 -12.73 1.44
CA PRO A 501 4.19 -13.64 2.04
C PRO A 501 3.79 -15.12 1.84
N GLN A 502 4.79 -15.97 1.61
CA GLN A 502 4.63 -17.39 1.29
C GLN A 502 5.43 -18.26 2.25
N MET A 503 4.94 -19.47 2.53
CA MET A 503 5.65 -20.47 3.32
C MET A 503 5.49 -21.84 2.68
N TYR A 504 6.59 -22.59 2.65
CA TYR A 504 6.60 -24.03 2.41
C TYR A 504 6.97 -24.74 3.72
N HIS A 505 6.20 -25.75 4.07
CA HIS A 505 6.44 -26.67 5.17
C HIS A 505 5.66 -27.97 4.91
N ASN A 506 5.94 -29.00 5.69
CA ASN A 506 5.24 -30.28 5.59
C ASN A 506 5.15 -30.95 6.98
N ALA A 507 4.41 -32.06 7.04
CA ALA A 507 4.14 -32.76 8.29
C ALA A 507 5.42 -33.23 9.04
N ALA A 508 6.49 -33.57 8.33
CA ALA A 508 7.73 -34.06 8.95
C ALA A 508 8.46 -32.93 9.70
N ILE A 509 8.70 -31.79 9.04
CA ILE A 509 9.33 -30.63 9.70
C ILE A 509 8.44 -30.04 10.79
N ASP A 510 7.12 -29.97 10.59
CA ASP A 510 6.19 -29.45 11.60
C ASP A 510 6.19 -30.31 12.88
N ALA A 511 6.15 -31.64 12.72
CA ALA A 511 6.21 -32.56 13.86
C ALA A 511 7.55 -32.44 14.61
N TYR A 512 8.65 -32.26 13.87
CA TYR A 512 9.98 -32.13 14.46
C TYR A 512 10.15 -30.82 15.24
N LEU A 513 9.72 -29.69 14.66
CA LEU A 513 9.72 -28.39 15.35
C LEU A 513 8.81 -28.39 16.59
N LYS A 514 7.67 -29.08 16.53
CA LYS A 514 6.79 -29.28 17.69
C LYS A 514 7.48 -30.09 18.78
N LYS A 515 8.20 -31.17 18.44
CA LYS A 515 9.00 -31.96 19.38
C LYS A 515 10.07 -31.10 20.06
N TRP A 516 10.82 -30.31 19.28
CA TRP A 516 11.81 -29.37 19.81
C TRP A 516 11.18 -28.35 20.76
N ARG A 517 10.07 -27.70 20.39
CA ARG A 517 9.39 -26.73 21.26
C ARG A 517 8.91 -27.36 22.58
N ALA A 518 8.38 -28.58 22.54
CA ALA A 518 7.92 -29.28 23.74
C ALA A 518 9.06 -29.63 24.71
N GLN A 519 10.32 -29.70 24.24
CA GLN A 519 11.47 -29.94 25.12
C GLN A 519 11.77 -28.73 26.02
N ALA A 520 11.41 -27.51 25.58
CA ALA A 520 11.73 -26.27 26.30
C ALA A 520 10.78 -26.04 27.50
N THR A 521 9.64 -26.74 27.53
CA THR A 521 8.62 -26.67 28.60
C THR A 521 8.71 -27.81 29.62
N ALA A 522 9.60 -28.79 29.43
CA ALA A 522 9.76 -29.89 30.37
C ALA A 522 10.52 -29.44 31.64
N PRO A 523 10.00 -29.69 32.87
CA PRO A 523 10.70 -29.33 34.09
C PRO A 523 12.02 -30.10 34.17
N THR A 524 13.11 -29.38 34.42
CA THR A 524 14.41 -29.96 34.76
C THR A 524 14.30 -30.69 36.10
N THR A 525 13.99 -31.99 36.07
CA THR A 525 14.25 -32.87 37.20
C THR A 525 15.77 -32.98 37.38
N HIS A 526 16.33 -32.07 38.17
CA HIS A 526 17.64 -32.28 38.76
C HIS A 526 17.52 -33.47 39.72
N ALA A 527 18.16 -34.58 39.35
CA ALA A 527 18.42 -35.70 40.22
C ALA A 527 19.22 -35.22 41.44
N ALA A 528 18.56 -35.20 42.60
CA ALA A 528 19.24 -35.23 43.88
C ALA A 528 19.78 -36.66 44.08
N GLN A 529 21.05 -36.87 43.77
CA GLN A 529 21.83 -37.99 44.30
C GLN A 529 23.19 -37.45 44.77
N ALA A 530 23.21 -37.04 46.03
CA ALA A 530 24.40 -37.01 46.88
C ALA A 530 23.96 -37.01 48.36
N LYS A 531 23.45 -38.15 48.82
CA LYS A 531 23.90 -38.84 50.04
C LYS A 531 23.33 -40.25 50.08
#